data_AF-A0A146FIE5-F1
#
_entry.id   AF-A0A146FIE5-F1
#
_cell.length_a   1.000
_cell.length_b   1.000
_cell.length_c   1.000
_cell.angle_alpha   90.00
_cell.angle_beta   90.00
_cell.angle_gamma   90.00
#
_symmetry.space_group_name_H-M   'P 1'
#
loop_
_entity.id
_entity.type
_entity.pdbx_description
1 polymer ?
#
loop_
_entity_poly.entity_id
_entity_poly.type
_entity_poly.pdbx_seq_one_letter_code
_entity_poly.pdbx_strand_id
1 'polypeptide(L)'
;MIPDIRRLIPEATQVHEKNRRQNVPLNSIVAHIPLEIRIIIVDMIYQSPPTCYGRVHDTPNILEAFQWRMPISYWQKLCNPTLIFEVQDIIEAGTPIHWAYFCHGLHELLLQEDWYCNSGLYVRGRIPHLTERLKECLSESV
;
A
#
# COMPACT_ATOMS: atom_id res chain seq x y z
N MET A 1 1.37 -17.72 -4.02
CA MET A 1 0.61 -16.65 -3.35
C MET A 1 0.88 -16.67 -1.85
N ILE A 2 0.97 -15.51 -1.19
CA ILE A 2 1.19 -15.35 0.26
C ILE A 2 -0.16 -15.38 0.99
N PRO A 3 -0.41 -16.34 1.90
CA PRO A 3 -1.72 -16.54 2.52
C PRO A 3 -2.27 -15.30 3.25
N ASP A 4 -1.45 -14.60 4.01
CA ASP A 4 -1.90 -13.43 4.78
C ASP A 4 -2.37 -12.28 3.91
N ILE A 5 -1.71 -12.05 2.76
CA ILE A 5 -2.13 -11.03 1.78
C ILE A 5 -3.48 -11.42 1.19
N ARG A 6 -3.72 -12.71 0.93
CA ARG A 6 -5.03 -13.18 0.45
C ARG A 6 -6.13 -13.00 1.49
N ARG A 7 -5.82 -13.10 2.79
CA ARG A 7 -6.78 -12.88 3.87
C ARG A 7 -7.23 -11.42 3.96
N LEU A 8 -6.39 -10.46 3.58
CA LEU A 8 -6.76 -9.04 3.54
C LEU A 8 -7.83 -8.72 2.48
N ILE A 9 -7.94 -9.52 1.43
CA ILE A 9 -8.88 -9.31 0.31
C ILE A 9 -10.35 -9.35 0.78
N PRO A 10 -10.84 -10.42 1.43
CA PRO A 10 -12.23 -10.45 1.91
C PRO A 10 -12.50 -9.37 2.96
N GLU A 11 -11.53 -9.04 3.82
CA GLU A 11 -11.67 -7.96 4.80
C GLU A 11 -11.87 -6.60 4.10
N ALA A 12 -11.02 -6.28 3.12
CA ALA A 12 -11.12 -5.06 2.33
C ALA A 12 -12.41 -5.00 1.48
N THR A 13 -12.94 -6.15 1.07
CA THR A 13 -14.22 -6.25 0.35
C THR A 13 -15.39 -5.91 1.28
N GLN A 14 -15.42 -6.44 2.50
CA GLN A 14 -16.47 -6.17 3.47
C GLN A 14 -16.47 -4.70 3.94
N VAL A 15 -15.30 -4.08 4.08
CA VAL A 15 -15.18 -2.66 4.44
C VAL A 15 -15.77 -1.75 3.35
N HIS A 16 -15.56 -2.10 2.08
CA HIS A 16 -16.14 -1.37 0.95
C HIS A 16 -17.68 -1.32 1.05
N GLU A 17 -18.32 -2.41 1.47
CA GLU A 17 -19.77 -2.47 1.65
C GLU A 17 -20.28 -1.62 2.82
N LYS A 18 -19.52 -1.58 3.93
CA LYS A 18 -19.89 -0.86 5.16
C LYS A 18 -19.68 0.66 5.09
N ASN A 19 -18.69 1.14 4.34
CA ASN A 19 -18.26 2.55 4.34
C ASN A 19 -19.10 3.50 3.46
N ARG A 20 -20.34 3.15 3.12
CA ARG A 20 -21.32 4.08 2.49
C ARG A 20 -21.85 5.16 3.45
N ARG A 21 -21.03 5.68 4.37
CA ARG A 21 -21.46 6.73 5.30
C ARG A 21 -21.45 8.10 4.61
N GLN A 22 -22.48 8.89 4.92
CA GLN A 22 -22.64 10.27 4.47
C GLN A 22 -21.63 11.18 5.19
N ASN A 23 -20.81 11.89 4.42
CA ASN A 23 -19.85 12.86 4.95
C ASN A 23 -20.57 14.18 5.28
N VAL A 24 -20.41 14.66 6.51
CA VAL A 24 -20.75 16.06 6.87
C VAL A 24 -19.59 16.96 6.43
N PRO A 25 -19.80 18.00 5.61
CA PRO A 25 -18.70 18.82 5.08
C PRO A 25 -17.91 19.52 6.20
N LEU A 26 -16.58 19.36 6.20
CA LEU A 26 -15.68 20.13 7.06
C LEU A 26 -15.17 21.37 6.30
N ASN A 27 -15.45 22.57 6.83
CA ASN A 27 -14.98 23.85 6.29
C ASN A 27 -13.54 24.16 6.77
N SER A 28 -12.58 23.32 6.39
CA SER A 28 -11.15 23.53 6.71
C SER A 28 -10.35 23.83 5.44
N ILE A 29 -9.42 24.79 5.51
CA ILE A 29 -8.45 25.07 4.43
C ILE A 29 -7.65 23.79 4.11
N VAL A 30 -7.32 23.00 5.13
CA VAL A 30 -6.57 21.76 4.99
C VAL A 30 -7.37 20.71 4.20
N ALA A 31 -8.71 20.73 4.23
CA ALA A 31 -9.53 19.80 3.46
C ALA A 31 -9.47 20.05 1.93
N HIS A 32 -9.10 21.27 1.52
CA HIS A 32 -9.18 21.73 0.13
C HIS A 32 -7.84 21.81 -0.59
N ILE A 33 -6.77 21.24 -0.01
CA ILE A 33 -5.45 21.28 -0.64
C ILE A 33 -5.41 20.45 -1.95
N PRO A 34 -4.57 20.84 -2.93
CA PRO A 34 -4.37 20.09 -4.17
C PRO A 34 -4.03 18.61 -3.95
N LEU A 35 -4.43 17.75 -4.88
CA LEU A 35 -4.21 16.30 -4.78
C LEU A 35 -2.71 15.96 -4.70
N GLU A 36 -1.89 16.69 -5.44
CA GLU A 36 -0.44 16.51 -5.50
C GLU A 36 0.19 16.70 -4.13
N ILE A 37 -0.28 17.72 -3.38
CA ILE A 37 0.19 17.96 -2.01
C ILE A 37 -0.27 16.84 -1.08
N ARG A 38 -1.50 16.34 -1.23
CA ARG A 38 -1.99 15.19 -0.45
C ARG A 38 -1.14 13.94 -0.70
N ILE A 39 -0.80 13.67 -1.96
CA ILE A 39 0.09 12.56 -2.34
C ILE A 39 1.44 12.71 -1.66
N ILE A 40 2.06 13.90 -1.75
CA ILE A 40 3.36 14.16 -1.09
C ILE A 40 3.28 13.92 0.41
N ILE A 41 2.23 14.40 1.09
CA ILE A 41 2.06 14.21 2.54
C ILE A 41 1.93 12.73 2.89
N VAL A 42 1.06 11.99 2.17
CA VAL A 42 0.86 10.56 2.45
C VAL A 42 2.14 9.77 2.13
N ASP A 43 2.81 10.07 1.03
CA ASP A 43 4.11 9.45 0.68
C ASP A 43 5.16 9.71 1.77
N MET A 44 5.22 10.93 2.32
CA MET A 44 6.11 11.23 3.44
C MET A 44 5.79 10.37 4.67
N ILE A 45 4.52 10.05 4.94
CA ILE A 45 4.16 9.20 6.08
C ILE A 45 4.64 7.75 5.87
N TYR A 46 4.49 7.21 4.66
CA TYR A 46 4.88 5.83 4.34
C TYR A 46 6.38 5.63 4.09
N GLN A 47 7.06 6.63 3.52
CA GLN A 47 8.44 6.49 3.05
C GLN A 47 9.47 7.05 4.05
N SER A 48 9.06 7.89 5.01
CA SER A 48 10.01 8.48 5.97
C SER A 48 10.48 7.44 7.00
N PRO A 49 11.80 7.26 7.18
CA PRO A 49 12.34 6.47 8.27
C PRO A 49 12.07 7.13 9.65
N PRO A 50 12.03 6.34 10.74
CA PRO A 50 11.80 4.90 10.71
C PRO A 50 10.37 4.61 10.23
N THR A 51 10.21 3.59 9.40
CA THR A 51 8.88 3.04 9.10
C THR A 51 8.37 2.42 10.38
N CYS A 52 7.31 2.99 10.98
CA CYS A 52 6.81 2.55 12.27
C CYS A 52 5.29 2.43 12.26
N TYR A 53 4.79 1.55 13.13
CA TYR A 53 3.37 1.19 13.20
C TYR A 53 2.45 2.42 13.39
N GLY A 54 2.85 3.37 14.25
CA GLY A 54 2.09 4.59 14.50
C GLY A 54 1.80 5.41 13.23
N ARG A 55 2.80 5.55 12.34
CA ARG A 55 2.64 6.34 11.10
C ARG A 55 1.64 5.69 10.13
N VAL A 56 1.72 4.38 9.95
CA VAL A 56 0.80 3.64 9.06
C VAL A 56 -0.64 3.70 9.62
N HIS A 57 -0.78 3.57 10.93
CA HIS A 57 -2.08 3.59 11.62
C HIS A 57 -2.71 4.98 11.71
N ASP A 58 -1.92 6.05 11.68
CA ASP A 58 -2.43 7.43 11.70
C ASP A 58 -2.90 7.91 10.31
N THR A 59 -2.48 7.26 9.24
CA THR A 59 -2.87 7.67 7.87
C THR A 59 -4.39 7.66 7.66
N PRO A 60 -5.15 6.60 8.03
CA PRO A 60 -6.61 6.63 7.96
C PRO A 60 -7.23 7.80 8.74
N ASN A 61 -6.73 8.08 9.95
CA ASN A 61 -7.22 9.17 10.79
C ASN A 61 -6.99 10.53 10.15
N ILE A 62 -5.82 10.74 9.53
CA ILE A 62 -5.49 11.97 8.79
C ILE A 62 -6.42 12.14 7.59
N LEU A 63 -6.61 11.08 6.79
CA LEU A 63 -7.48 11.12 5.63
C LEU A 63 -8.94 11.39 6.02
N GLU A 64 -9.42 10.78 7.11
CA GLU A 64 -10.77 11.00 7.62
C GLU A 64 -10.92 12.42 8.18
N ALA A 65 -10.01 12.87 9.04
CA ALA A 65 -10.05 14.18 9.70
C ALA A 65 -10.01 15.34 8.70
N PHE A 66 -9.25 15.19 7.61
CA PHE A 66 -9.17 16.21 6.55
C PHE A 66 -10.08 15.91 5.35
N GLN A 67 -10.90 14.84 5.43
CA GLN A 67 -11.80 14.40 4.36
C GLN A 67 -11.09 14.18 3.01
N TRP A 68 -9.82 13.82 3.06
CA TRP A 68 -9.00 13.60 1.88
C TRP A 68 -9.39 12.28 1.22
N ARG A 69 -9.85 12.40 -0.04
CA ARG A 69 -10.01 11.25 -0.93
C ARG A 69 -8.80 11.16 -1.83
N MET A 70 -8.18 9.98 -1.84
CA MET A 70 -7.08 9.64 -2.73
C MET A 70 -7.60 8.74 -3.87
N PRO A 71 -7.08 8.89 -5.09
CA PRO A 71 -7.52 8.07 -6.21
C PRO A 71 -7.14 6.60 -5.99
N ILE A 72 -7.95 5.68 -6.52
CA ILE A 72 -7.68 4.23 -6.43
C ILE A 72 -6.29 3.88 -6.98
N SER A 73 -5.90 4.51 -8.09
CA SER A 73 -4.60 4.30 -8.73
C SER A 73 -3.41 4.67 -7.85
N TYR A 74 -3.58 5.59 -6.89
CA TYR A 74 -2.56 5.92 -5.90
C TYR A 74 -2.33 4.72 -4.97
N TRP A 75 -3.40 4.21 -4.35
CA TRP A 75 -3.33 3.06 -3.45
C TRP A 75 -2.80 1.80 -4.12
N GLN A 76 -3.23 1.54 -5.36
CA GLN A 76 -2.75 0.43 -6.16
C GLN A 76 -1.23 0.51 -6.36
N LYS A 77 -0.70 1.68 -6.73
CA LYS A 77 0.75 1.90 -6.88
C LYS A 77 1.49 1.73 -5.56
N LEU A 78 0.96 2.26 -4.47
CA LEU A 78 1.56 2.18 -3.13
C LEU A 78 1.70 0.72 -2.66
N CYS A 79 0.77 -0.15 -3.05
CA CYS A 79 0.85 -1.60 -2.79
C CYS A 79 1.89 -2.35 -3.62
N ASN A 80 2.61 -1.69 -4.53
CA ASN A 80 3.68 -2.26 -5.38
C ASN A 80 3.27 -3.58 -6.09
N PRO A 81 2.38 -3.53 -7.09
CA PRO A 81 1.85 -4.72 -7.77
C PRO A 81 2.93 -5.49 -8.54
N THR A 82 4.04 -4.83 -8.91
CA THR A 82 5.19 -5.49 -9.53
C THR A 82 5.89 -6.46 -8.59
N LEU A 83 5.91 -6.16 -7.29
CA LEU A 83 6.53 -7.03 -6.28
C LEU A 83 5.52 -7.98 -5.64
N ILE A 84 4.30 -7.51 -5.42
CA ILE A 84 3.25 -8.23 -4.72
C ILE A 84 2.20 -8.65 -5.74
N PHE A 85 2.44 -9.81 -6.36
CA PHE A 85 1.61 -10.32 -7.45
C PHE A 85 0.14 -10.49 -7.06
N GLU A 86 -0.15 -10.77 -5.80
CA GLU A 86 -1.52 -10.83 -5.28
C GLU A 86 -2.27 -9.51 -5.50
N VAL A 87 -1.58 -8.36 -5.49
CA VAL A 87 -2.15 -7.05 -5.81
C VAL A 87 -2.44 -6.94 -7.29
N GLN A 88 -1.50 -7.37 -8.14
CA GLN A 88 -1.68 -7.38 -9.59
C GLN A 88 -2.89 -8.24 -9.99
N ASP A 89 -3.02 -9.43 -9.39
CA ASP A 89 -4.14 -10.34 -9.61
C ASP A 89 -5.49 -9.66 -9.27
N ILE A 90 -5.56 -8.89 -8.18
CA ILE A 90 -6.77 -8.15 -7.78
C ILE A 90 -7.10 -7.05 -8.80
N ILE A 91 -6.09 -6.31 -9.27
CA ILE A 91 -6.26 -5.24 -10.27
C ILE A 91 -6.80 -5.83 -11.57
N GLU A 92 -6.20 -6.91 -12.07
CA GLU A 92 -6.60 -7.58 -13.31
C GLU A 92 -7.99 -8.21 -13.22
N ALA A 93 -8.32 -8.80 -12.07
CA ALA A 93 -9.65 -9.37 -11.82
C ALA A 93 -10.74 -8.30 -11.67
N GLY A 94 -10.39 -7.02 -11.53
CA GLY A 94 -11.36 -5.95 -11.27
C GLY A 94 -12.14 -6.15 -9.97
N THR A 95 -11.54 -6.80 -8.97
CA THR A 95 -12.23 -7.16 -7.72
C THR A 95 -12.59 -5.87 -6.96
N PRO A 96 -13.87 -5.67 -6.58
CA PRO A 96 -14.27 -4.47 -5.87
C PRO A 96 -13.80 -4.54 -4.41
N ILE A 97 -12.70 -3.86 -4.10
CA ILE A 97 -12.14 -3.79 -2.75
C ILE A 97 -11.92 -2.36 -2.27
N HIS A 98 -11.89 -2.16 -0.96
CA HIS A 98 -11.51 -0.90 -0.35
C HIS A 98 -9.98 -0.73 -0.36
N TRP A 99 -9.42 -0.20 -1.45
CA TRP A 99 -7.97 -0.12 -1.70
C TRP A 99 -7.14 0.53 -0.59
N ALA A 100 -7.63 1.59 0.06
CA ALA A 100 -6.89 2.22 1.17
C ALA A 100 -6.72 1.25 2.35
N TYR A 101 -7.82 0.65 2.82
CA TYR A 101 -7.83 -0.39 3.86
C TYR A 101 -6.90 -1.55 3.54
N PHE A 102 -6.98 -2.08 2.31
CA PHE A 102 -6.09 -3.14 1.86
C PHE A 102 -4.62 -2.72 1.92
N CYS A 103 -4.30 -1.51 1.45
CA CYS A 103 -2.95 -0.97 1.49
C CYS A 103 -2.43 -0.82 2.92
N HIS A 104 -3.24 -0.33 3.85
CA HIS A 104 -2.88 -0.26 5.27
C HIS A 104 -2.53 -1.63 5.83
N GLY A 105 -3.42 -2.62 5.69
CA GLY A 105 -3.18 -3.98 6.20
C GLY A 105 -1.94 -4.63 5.57
N LEU A 106 -1.67 -4.36 4.29
CA LEU A 106 -0.45 -4.82 3.64
C LEU A 106 0.80 -4.19 4.26
N HIS A 107 0.79 -2.89 4.52
CA HIS A 107 1.91 -2.20 5.18
C HIS A 107 2.10 -2.64 6.63
N GLU A 108 1.04 -3.01 7.35
CA GLU A 108 1.16 -3.61 8.68
C GLU A 108 1.89 -4.94 8.64
N LEU A 109 1.59 -5.81 7.67
CA LEU A 109 2.32 -7.05 7.46
C LEU A 109 3.80 -6.78 7.17
N LEU A 110 4.13 -5.79 6.34
CA LEU A 110 5.51 -5.41 6.03
C LEU A 110 6.32 -4.96 7.26
N LEU A 111 5.65 -4.41 8.29
CA LEU A 111 6.30 -3.99 9.53
C LEU A 111 6.54 -5.16 10.50
N GLN A 112 5.92 -6.32 10.28
CA GLN A 112 6.14 -7.52 11.08
C GLN A 112 7.39 -8.24 10.57
N GLU A 113 8.54 -7.98 11.20
CA GLU A 113 9.85 -8.51 10.76
C GLU A 113 9.84 -10.04 10.58
N ASP A 114 9.31 -10.78 11.56
CA ASP A 114 9.23 -12.24 11.50
C ASP A 114 8.37 -12.72 10.32
N TRP A 115 7.21 -12.09 10.11
CA TRP A 115 6.36 -12.40 8.97
C TRP A 115 7.04 -12.04 7.64
N TYR A 116 7.67 -10.87 7.53
CA TYR A 116 8.31 -10.41 6.29
C TYR A 116 9.44 -11.36 5.86
N CYS A 117 10.25 -11.82 6.82
CA CYS A 117 11.31 -12.79 6.61
C CYS A 117 10.79 -14.18 6.20
N ASN A 118 9.68 -14.63 6.78
CA ASN A 118 9.17 -16.01 6.59
C ASN A 118 8.06 -16.15 5.54
N SER A 119 7.44 -15.05 5.09
CA SER A 119 6.34 -15.06 4.09
C SER A 119 6.81 -15.37 2.66
N GLY A 120 8.12 -15.35 2.43
CA GLY A 120 8.73 -15.40 1.10
C GLY A 120 8.73 -14.05 0.36
N LEU A 121 8.11 -13.00 0.92
CA LEU A 121 8.12 -11.67 0.31
C LEU A 121 9.51 -11.04 0.32
N TYR A 122 10.28 -11.23 1.40
CA TYR A 122 11.68 -10.83 1.46
C TYR A 122 12.49 -11.41 0.28
N VAL A 123 12.31 -12.69 -0.04
CA VAL A 123 13.00 -13.34 -1.16
C VAL A 123 12.53 -12.77 -2.49
N ARG A 124 11.22 -12.55 -2.68
CA ARG A 124 10.66 -11.90 -3.88
C ARG A 124 11.27 -10.52 -4.11
N GLY A 125 11.43 -9.71 -3.06
CA GLY A 125 12.04 -8.38 -3.14
C GLY A 125 13.52 -8.41 -3.53
N ARG A 126 14.23 -9.48 -3.19
CA ARG A 126 15.66 -9.63 -3.48
C ARG A 126 15.98 -10.15 -4.87
N ILE A 127 15.11 -10.97 -5.46
CA ILE A 127 15.36 -11.61 -6.76
C ILE A 127 15.65 -10.59 -7.87
N PRO A 128 14.87 -9.50 -8.05
CA PRO A 128 15.16 -8.51 -9.10
C PRO A 128 16.57 -7.92 -8.97
N HIS A 129 16.94 -7.48 -7.76
CA HIS A 129 18.25 -6.92 -7.49
C HIS A 129 19.39 -7.93 -7.74
N LEU A 130 19.22 -9.18 -7.31
CA LEU A 130 20.21 -10.23 -7.57
C LEU A 130 20.34 -10.52 -9.07
N THR A 131 19.23 -10.49 -9.80
CA THR A 131 19.20 -10.74 -11.24
C THR A 131 19.91 -9.63 -12.00
N GLU A 132 19.69 -8.37 -11.64
CA GLU A 132 20.40 -7.21 -12.20
C GLU A 132 21.91 -7.33 -11.98
N ARG A 133 22.35 -7.60 -10.74
CA ARG A 133 23.77 -7.77 -10.42
C ARG A 133 24.43 -8.91 -11.19
N LEU A 134 23.76 -10.05 -11.34
CA LEU A 134 24.29 -11.16 -12.12
C LEU A 134 24.45 -10.81 -13.60
N LYS A 135 23.52 -10.04 -14.18
CA LYS A 135 23.63 -9.55 -15.56
C LYS A 135 24.83 -8.64 -15.75
N GLU A 136 25.10 -7.74 -14.79
CA GLU A 136 26.26 -6.85 -14.80
C GLU A 136 27.57 -7.66 -14.80
N CYS A 137 27.73 -8.59 -13.85
CA CYS A 137 28.93 -9.43 -13.77
C CYS A 137 29.17 -10.27 -15.03
N LEU A 138 28.11 -10.80 -15.65
CA LEU A 138 28.23 -11.59 -16.88
C LEU A 138 28.55 -10.72 -18.11
N SER A 139 28.11 -9.47 -18.13
CA SER A 139 28.39 -8.52 -19.22
C SER A 139 29.81 -7.97 -19.18
N GLU A 140 30.41 -7.87 -17.98
CA GLU A 140 31.81 -7.46 -17.78
C GLU A 140 32.82 -8.59 -18.09
N SER A 141 32.34 -9.81 -18.30
CA SER A 141 33.17 -11.00 -18.55
C SER A 141 33.37 -11.31 -20.05
N VAL A 142 32.93 -10.43 -20.95
CA VAL A 142 33.00 -10.55 -22.43
C VAL A 142 33.93 -9.52 -23.03
#